data_AF-A0A945WZK0-F1
#
_entry.id   AF-A0A945WZK0-F1
#
_cell.length_a   1.000
_cell.length_b   1.000
_cell.length_c   1.000
_cell.angle_alpha   90.00
_cell.angle_beta   90.00
_cell.angle_gamma   90.00
#
_symmetry.space_group_name_H-M   'P 1'
#
loop_
_entity.id
_entity.type
_entity.pdbx_description
1 polymer ?
#
loop_
_entity_poly.entity_id
_entity_poly.type
_entity_poly.pdbx_seq_one_letter_code
_entity_poly.pdbx_strand_id
1 'polypeptide(L)'
;METWKFREERPEDAEIRKIGDASQATAAGGAADFGHHDHQVVIQDMIHAINDDRDVIIPVTSVRPTVELALALYQSAARNAPVDLPVEDDPSIWGT
;
A
#
# COMPACT_ATOMS: atom_id res chain seq x y z
N MET A 1 -5.85 6.59 28.86
CA MET A 1 -5.48 6.27 27.46
C MET A 1 -5.67 4.77 27.29
N GLU A 2 -6.68 4.35 26.54
CA GLU A 2 -6.93 2.93 26.30
C GLU A 2 -6.25 2.52 25.00
N THR A 3 -5.20 1.71 25.12
CA THR A 3 -4.50 1.14 23.96
C THR A 3 -5.30 -0.06 23.48
N TRP A 4 -5.64 -0.07 22.19
CA TRP A 4 -6.28 -1.21 21.53
C TRP A 4 -5.45 -2.49 21.71
N LYS A 5 -6.13 -3.63 21.90
CA LYS A 5 -5.50 -4.95 22.04
C LYS A 5 -6.15 -5.95 21.10
N PHE A 6 -5.36 -6.91 20.62
CA PHE A 6 -5.88 -8.08 19.92
C PHE A 6 -6.85 -8.83 20.84
N ARG A 7 -7.89 -9.41 20.24
CA ARG A 7 -8.89 -10.21 20.97
C ARG A 7 -8.27 -11.46 21.60
N GLU A 8 -7.30 -12.05 20.92
CA GLU A 8 -6.48 -13.17 21.38
C GLU A 8 -5.03 -12.80 21.14
N GLU A 9 -4.23 -12.72 22.20
CA GLU A 9 -2.82 -12.33 22.07
C GLU A 9 -1.96 -13.53 21.72
N ARG A 10 -1.05 -13.32 20.77
CA ARG A 10 -0.06 -14.31 20.33
C ARG A 10 1.37 -13.74 20.52
N PRO A 11 2.40 -14.60 20.70
CA PRO A 11 3.77 -14.16 20.92
C PRO A 11 4.31 -13.21 19.84
N GLU A 12 3.91 -13.40 18.58
CA GLU A 12 4.29 -12.56 17.44
C GLU A 12 3.71 -11.14 17.50
N ASP A 13 2.63 -10.91 18.24
CA ASP A 13 1.99 -9.59 18.33
C ASP A 13 2.87 -8.56 19.04
N ALA A 14 3.86 -9.03 19.82
CA ALA A 14 4.86 -8.17 20.44
C ALA A 14 5.77 -7.52 19.40
N GLU A 15 6.07 -8.22 18.30
CA GLU A 15 6.81 -7.66 17.18
C GLU A 15 5.90 -6.74 16.36
N ILE A 16 4.65 -7.14 16.07
CA ILE A 16 3.69 -6.31 15.32
C ILE A 16 3.51 -4.92 15.96
N ARG A 17 3.43 -4.85 17.29
CA ARG A 17 3.31 -3.57 18.02
C ARG A 17 4.53 -2.66 17.93
N LYS A 18 5.69 -3.20 17.52
CA LYS A 18 6.91 -2.42 17.26
C LYS A 18 6.98 -1.93 15.81
N ILE A 19 6.15 -2.50 14.92
CA ILE A 19 6.06 -2.07 13.52
C ILE A 19 5.07 -0.91 13.48
N GLY A 20 5.55 0.29 13.15
CA GLY A 20 4.82 1.55 13.35
C GLY A 20 5.57 2.50 14.27
N ASP A 21 6.65 3.08 13.76
CA ASP A 21 7.36 4.17 14.42
C ASP A 21 6.73 5.51 14.01
N ALA A 22 6.19 6.24 14.99
CA ALA A 22 5.61 7.57 14.76
C ALA A 22 6.64 8.62 14.27
N SER A 23 7.93 8.31 14.33
CA SER A 23 9.02 9.15 13.82
C SER A 23 9.46 8.81 12.38
N GLN A 24 8.93 7.73 11.79
CA GLN A 24 9.19 7.37 10.39
C GLN A 24 8.40 8.28 9.44
N ALA A 25 9.11 8.95 8.53
CA ALA A 25 8.51 9.81 7.52
C ALA A 25 8.09 9.05 6.24
N THR A 26 8.51 7.79 6.08
CA THR A 26 8.30 7.01 4.86
C THR A 26 8.04 5.54 5.18
N ALA A 27 7.30 4.85 4.31
CA ALA A 27 6.96 3.43 4.49
C ALA A 27 8.05 2.42 4.06
N ALA A 28 9.32 2.82 4.13
CA ALA A 28 10.42 2.02 3.61
C ALA A 28 10.59 0.66 4.32
N GLY A 29 10.13 0.51 5.57
CA GLY A 29 10.20 -0.74 6.32
C GLY A 29 8.91 -1.58 6.34
N GLY A 30 7.84 -1.13 5.65
CA GLY A 30 6.64 -1.93 5.42
C GLY A 30 5.31 -1.19 5.59
N ALA A 31 4.20 -1.89 5.39
CA ALA A 31 2.85 -1.31 5.40
C ALA A 31 2.46 -0.65 6.75
N ALA A 32 3.09 -1.07 7.85
CA ALA A 32 2.87 -0.48 9.17
C ALA A 32 3.79 0.72 9.48
N ASP A 33 4.77 1.02 8.63
CA ASP A 33 5.60 2.24 8.71
C ASP A 33 4.99 3.43 7.97
N PHE A 34 3.80 3.26 7.37
CA PHE A 34 3.01 4.38 6.92
C PHE A 34 2.44 5.12 8.12
N GLY A 35 2.73 6.42 8.23
CA GLY A 35 2.06 7.28 9.19
C GLY A 35 0.54 7.21 8.97
N HIS A 36 -0.21 6.88 10.03
CA HIS A 36 -1.67 6.73 9.94
C HIS A 36 -2.39 8.01 9.45
N HIS A 37 -1.72 9.16 9.55
CA HIS A 37 -2.29 10.46 9.19
C HIS A 37 -2.65 10.53 7.71
N ASP A 38 -1.76 10.06 6.83
CA ASP A 38 -2.00 10.10 5.38
C ASP A 38 -3.15 9.17 5.00
N HIS A 39 -3.25 8.00 5.63
CA HIS A 39 -4.39 7.10 5.45
C HIS A 39 -5.71 7.72 5.91
N GLN A 40 -5.72 8.45 7.04
CA GLN A 40 -6.92 9.15 7.51
C GLN A 40 -7.43 10.17 6.49
N VAL A 41 -6.53 10.90 5.83
CA VAL A 41 -6.90 11.87 4.79
C VAL A 41 -7.62 11.19 3.63
N VAL A 42 -7.07 10.08 3.11
CA VAL A 42 -7.65 9.36 1.97
C VAL A 42 -8.99 8.70 2.34
N ILE A 43 -9.09 8.13 3.54
CA ILE A 43 -10.35 7.54 4.03
C ILE A 43 -11.43 8.61 4.21
N GLN A 44 -11.08 9.74 4.84
CA GLN A 44 -12.01 10.83 5.05
C GLN A 44 -12.49 11.44 3.71
N ASP A 45 -11.58 11.56 2.73
CA ASP A 45 -11.95 12.00 1.40
C ASP A 45 -12.95 11.05 0.75
N MET A 46 -12.74 9.74 0.83
CA MET A 46 -13.68 8.76 0.29
C MET A 46 -15.08 8.90 0.91
N ILE A 47 -15.17 9.14 2.22
CA ILE A 47 -16.45 9.39 2.90
C ILE A 47 -17.13 10.65 2.34
N HIS A 48 -16.38 11.75 2.17
CA HIS A 48 -16.90 12.98 1.59
C HIS A 48 -17.31 12.81 0.13
N ALA A 49 -16.52 12.11 -0.67
CA ALA A 49 -16.79 11.84 -2.08
C ALA A 49 -18.13 11.13 -2.28
N ILE A 50 -18.43 10.15 -1.41
CA ILE A 50 -19.72 9.44 -1.39
C ILE A 50 -20.87 10.39 -1.00
N ASN A 51 -20.71 11.19 0.05
CA ASN A 51 -21.77 12.07 0.55
C ASN A 51 -22.08 13.23 -0.41
N ASP A 52 -21.05 13.75 -1.08
CA ASP A 52 -21.14 14.92 -1.94
C ASP A 52 -21.35 14.55 -3.43
N ASP A 53 -21.42 13.26 -3.76
CA ASP A 53 -21.51 12.73 -5.13
C ASP A 53 -20.42 13.32 -6.07
N ARG A 54 -19.16 13.21 -5.64
CA ARG A 54 -17.98 13.67 -6.39
C ARG A 54 -16.92 12.59 -6.50
N ASP A 55 -15.93 12.82 -7.36
CA ASP A 55 -14.75 11.98 -7.44
C ASP A 55 -13.91 12.05 -6.16
N VAL A 56 -13.25 10.93 -5.85
CA VAL A 56 -12.19 10.85 -4.84
C VAL A 56 -10.94 11.62 -5.28
N ILE A 57 -10.13 12.07 -4.33
CA ILE A 57 -8.88 12.80 -4.60
C ILE A 57 -7.83 11.97 -5.35
N ILE A 58 -7.93 10.64 -5.26
CA ILE A 58 -7.05 9.69 -5.96
C ILE A 58 -7.92 8.71 -6.77
N PRO A 59 -8.37 9.10 -7.98
CA PRO A 59 -9.16 8.22 -8.83
C PRO A 59 -8.29 7.10 -9.43
N VAL A 60 -8.89 5.96 -9.78
CA VAL A 60 -8.16 4.81 -10.37
C VAL A 60 -7.36 5.17 -11.61
N THR A 61 -7.86 6.11 -12.42
CA THR A 61 -7.19 6.58 -13.63
C THR A 61 -5.87 7.28 -13.35
N SER A 62 -5.71 7.94 -12.20
CA SER A 62 -4.45 8.63 -11.84
C SER A 62 -3.35 7.67 -11.39
N VAL A 63 -3.73 6.50 -10.86
CA VAL A 63 -2.79 5.51 -10.30
C VAL A 63 -2.50 4.33 -11.20
N ARG A 64 -3.22 4.15 -12.30
CA ARG A 64 -2.94 3.10 -13.30
C ARG A 64 -1.47 3.08 -13.75
N PRO A 65 -0.80 4.23 -14.05
CA PRO A 65 0.62 4.23 -14.42
C PRO A 65 1.55 3.76 -13.29
N THR A 66 1.16 3.93 -12.03
CA THR A 66 1.95 3.45 -10.89
C THR A 66 1.92 1.93 -10.81
N VAL A 67 0.76 1.31 -10.99
CA VAL A 67 0.62 -0.15 -11.03
C VAL A 67 1.38 -0.73 -12.23
N GLU A 68 1.28 -0.08 -13.38
CA GLU A 68 2.03 -0.42 -14.59
C GLU A 68 3.54 -0.49 -14.32
N LEU A 69 4.08 0.55 -13.68
CA LEU A 69 5.50 0.59 -13.32
C LEU A 69 5.87 -0.48 -12.30
N ALA A 70 5.02 -0.72 -11.30
CA ALA A 70 5.26 -1.76 -10.31
C ALA A 70 5.36 -3.15 -10.97
N LEU A 71 4.42 -3.48 -11.86
CA LEU A 71 4.44 -4.73 -12.63
C LEU A 71 5.70 -4.84 -13.49
N ALA A 72 6.08 -3.77 -14.19
CA ALA A 72 7.29 -3.73 -15.00
C ALA A 72 8.57 -3.99 -14.19
N LEU A 73 8.65 -3.46 -12.96
CA LEU A 73 9.77 -3.73 -12.05
C LEU A 73 9.85 -5.22 -11.69
N TYR A 74 8.73 -5.85 -11.32
CA TYR A 74 8.70 -7.27 -11.00
C TYR A 74 9.04 -8.15 -12.21
N GLN A 75 8.50 -7.82 -13.39
CA GLN A 75 8.79 -8.57 -14.62
C GLN A 75 10.25 -8.45 -15.03
N SER A 76 10.82 -7.24 -14.94
CA SER A 76 12.24 -7.02 -15.23
C SER A 76 13.13 -7.81 -14.27
N ALA A 77 12.79 -7.84 -12.98
CA ALA A 77 13.50 -8.63 -11.98
C ALA A 77 13.42 -10.15 -12.27
N ALA A 78 12.24 -10.68 -12.61
CA ALA A 78 12.06 -12.09 -12.94
C ALA A 78 12.83 -12.51 -14.21
N ARG A 79 12.91 -11.62 -15.22
CA ARG A 79 13.58 -11.88 -16.50
C ARG A 79 15.08 -11.55 -16.48
N ASN A 80 15.54 -10.82 -15.47
CA ASN A 80 16.87 -10.20 -15.42
C ASN A 80 17.18 -9.40 -16.70
N ALA A 81 16.20 -8.66 -17.20
CA ALA A 81 16.26 -7.90 -18.45
C ALA A 81 15.30 -6.70 -18.43
N PRO A 82 15.54 -5.65 -19.23
CA PRO A 82 14.56 -4.58 -19.42
C PRO A 82 13.23 -5.10 -20.00
N VAL A 83 12.15 -4.38 -19.76
CA VAL A 83 10.82 -4.64 -20.33
C VAL A 83 10.29 -3.38 -21.02
N ASP A 84 9.48 -3.59 -22.06
CA ASP A 84 8.78 -2.51 -22.75
C ASP A 84 7.40 -2.25 -22.11
N LEU A 85 6.92 -1.01 -22.21
CA LEU A 85 5.59 -0.60 -21.75
C LEU A 85 4.63 -0.41 -22.94
N PRO A 86 3.33 -0.71 -22.78
CA PRO A 86 2.72 -1.30 -21.60
C PRO A 86 3.06 -2.80 -21.45
N VAL A 87 3.18 -3.26 -20.21
CA VAL A 87 3.41 -4.66 -19.89
C VAL A 87 2.15 -5.48 -20.11
N GLU A 88 2.34 -6.70 -20.60
CA GLU A 88 1.31 -7.74 -20.59
C GLU A 88 1.39 -8.52 -19.27
N ASP A 89 0.30 -9.21 -18.90
CA ASP A 89 0.31 -10.07 -17.73
C ASP A 89 1.37 -11.18 -17.88
N ASP A 90 2.12 -11.43 -16.81
CA ASP A 90 3.27 -12.34 -16.81
C ASP A 90 3.14 -13.32 -15.64
N PRO A 91 2.81 -14.60 -15.89
CA PRO A 91 2.71 -15.61 -14.83
C PRO A 91 3.98 -15.79 -13.98
N SER A 92 5.16 -15.42 -14.50
CA SER A 92 6.44 -15.63 -13.80
C SER A 92 6.63 -14.75 -12.56
N ILE A 93 5.92 -13.63 -12.45
CA ILE A 93 5.99 -12.77 -11.25
C ILE A 93 4.99 -13.17 -10.15
N TRP A 94 4.06 -14.08 -10.44
CA TRP A 94 3.01 -14.52 -9.53
C TRP A 94 3.30 -15.87 -8.83
N GLY A 95 4.42 -16.51 -9.17
CA GLY A 95 4.80 -17.85 -8.71
C GLY A 95 4.94 -17.98 -7.19
N THR A 96 4.39 -19.10 -6.71
CA THR A 96 4.15 -19.59 -5.33
C THR A 96 5.36 -19.87 -4.46
#